data_AF-A0A959P1I7-F1
#
_entry.id   AF-A0A959P1I7-F1
#
_cell.length_a   1.000
_cell.length_b   1.000
_cell.length_c   1.000
_cell.angle_alpha   90.00
_cell.angle_beta   90.00
_cell.angle_gamma   90.00
#
_symmetry.space_group_name_H-M   'P 1'
#
loop_
_entity.id
_entity.type
_entity.pdbx_description
1 polymer ?
#
loop_
_entity_poly.entity_id
_entity_poly.type
_entity_poly.pdbx_seq_one_letter_code
_entity_poly.pdbx_strand_id
1 'polypeptide(L)'
;MLGIKKYRMFFILILSSLIVTTTALNAQRILDKNKGDHNQTRKGFMDGNLAATVYYNFGEIADWENEPSRSGVWPKGTNHTYVDGVAIIVQAE
;
A
#
# COMPACT_ATOMS: atom_id res chain seq x y z
N MET A 1 28.98 23.29 -40.79
CA MET A 1 27.60 22.77 -40.60
C MET A 1 27.48 21.55 -39.64
N LEU A 2 28.58 20.89 -39.25
CA LEU A 2 28.55 19.72 -38.33
C LEU A 2 28.32 20.08 -36.85
N GLY A 3 28.87 21.20 -36.36
CA GLY A 3 28.80 21.58 -34.93
C GLY A 3 27.38 21.90 -34.44
N ILE A 4 26.61 22.66 -35.23
CA ILE A 4 25.21 23.02 -34.91
C ILE A 4 24.33 21.77 -34.79
N LYS A 5 24.57 20.74 -35.61
CA LYS A 5 23.84 19.46 -35.50
C LYS A 5 24.17 18.72 -34.20
N LYS A 6 25.44 18.75 -33.74
CA LYS A 6 25.86 18.13 -32.47
C LYS A 6 25.23 18.78 -31.24
N TYR A 7 25.21 20.12 -31.18
CA TYR A 7 24.56 20.84 -30.07
C TYR A 7 23.05 20.63 -30.05
N ARG A 8 22.40 20.59 -31.23
CA ARG A 8 20.97 20.25 -31.33
C ARG A 8 20.68 18.84 -30.84
N MET A 9 21.52 17.88 -31.19
CA MET A 9 21.36 16.49 -30.74
C MET A 9 21.57 16.35 -29.23
N PHE A 10 22.58 17.03 -28.66
CA PHE A 10 22.82 17.04 -27.22
C PHE A 10 21.67 17.67 -26.44
N PHE A 11 21.12 18.78 -26.94
CA PHE A 11 19.96 19.43 -26.34
C PHE A 11 18.71 18.53 -26.32
N ILE A 12 18.47 17.78 -27.40
CA ILE A 12 17.36 16.82 -27.48
C ILE A 12 17.52 15.70 -26.44
N LEU A 13 18.75 15.20 -26.22
CA LEU A 13 19.03 14.16 -25.24
C LEU A 13 18.84 14.64 -23.79
N ILE A 14 19.23 15.87 -23.47
CA ILE A 14 18.97 16.45 -22.15
C ILE A 14 17.46 16.59 -21.95
N LEU A 15 16.75 17.10 -22.94
CA LEU A 15 15.31 17.30 -22.86
C LEU A 15 14.56 15.97 -22.69
N SER A 16 14.96 14.91 -23.40
CA SER A 16 14.37 13.58 -23.25
C SER A 16 14.66 12.99 -21.87
N SER A 17 15.88 13.14 -21.35
CA SER A 17 16.22 12.67 -19.99
C SER A 17 15.38 13.36 -18.91
N LEU A 18 15.15 14.67 -19.06
CA LEU A 18 14.36 15.45 -18.11
C LEU A 18 12.90 14.97 -18.10
N ILE A 19 12.31 14.75 -19.28
CA ILE A 19 10.93 14.23 -19.40
C ILE A 19 10.79 12.86 -18.72
N VAL A 20 11.74 11.94 -18.94
CA VAL A 20 11.70 10.59 -18.34
C VAL A 20 11.79 10.63 -16.80
N THR A 21 12.57 11.55 -16.22
CA THR A 21 12.67 11.65 -14.75
C THR A 21 11.38 12.13 -14.08
N THR A 22 10.55 12.92 -14.78
CA THR A 22 9.28 13.43 -14.22
C THR A 22 8.20 12.36 -14.08
N THR A 23 8.21 11.32 -14.93
CA THR A 23 7.21 10.23 -14.85
C THR A 23 7.52 9.28 -13.69
N ALA A 24 8.79 9.07 -13.36
CA ALA A 24 9.21 8.24 -12.22
C ALA A 24 8.79 8.85 -10.86
N LEU A 25 8.79 10.18 -10.74
CA LEU A 25 8.37 10.86 -9.50
C LEU A 25 6.85 10.81 -9.25
N ASN A 26 6.05 10.62 -10.31
CA ASN A 26 4.58 10.53 -10.19
C ASN A 26 4.08 9.12 -9.81
N ALA A 27 4.96 8.11 -9.77
CA ALA A 27 4.60 6.76 -9.31
C ALA A 27 4.45 6.69 -7.77
N GLN A 28 4.89 7.72 -7.05
CA GLN A 28 4.70 7.82 -5.62
C GLN A 28 3.66 8.88 -5.30
N ARG A 29 2.60 8.45 -4.58
CA ARG A 29 1.97 9.21 -3.49
C ARG A 29 0.64 9.95 -3.74
N ILE A 30 -0.26 9.39 -4.55
CA ILE A 30 -1.70 9.69 -4.44
C ILE A 30 -2.47 8.37 -4.37
N LEU A 31 -3.21 8.16 -3.28
CA LEU A 31 -4.20 7.09 -3.19
C LEU A 31 -5.19 7.28 -4.35
N ASP A 32 -5.20 6.36 -5.31
CA ASP A 32 -6.14 6.41 -6.42
C ASP A 32 -7.55 6.20 -5.87
N LYS A 33 -8.34 7.29 -5.85
CA LYS A 33 -9.72 7.30 -5.34
C LYS A 33 -10.67 6.41 -6.16
N ASN A 34 -10.24 5.95 -7.32
CA ASN A 34 -11.00 5.04 -8.17
C ASN A 34 -10.61 3.56 -7.95
N LYS A 35 -9.77 3.26 -6.95
CA LYS A 35 -9.39 1.90 -6.57
C LYS A 35 -10.04 1.51 -5.24
N GLY A 36 -10.53 0.28 -5.20
CA GLY A 36 -11.34 -0.22 -4.10
C GLY A 36 -12.81 0.19 -4.22
N ASP A 37 -13.69 -0.59 -3.60
CA ASP A 37 -15.11 -0.27 -3.43
C ASP A 37 -15.51 -0.73 -2.02
N HIS A 38 -15.90 0.23 -1.18
CA HIS A 38 -16.29 -0.07 0.20
C HIS A 38 -17.49 -1.05 0.26
N ASN A 39 -18.36 -1.08 -0.74
CA ASN A 39 -19.48 -2.04 -0.80
C ASN A 39 -19.02 -3.49 -1.03
N GLN A 40 -17.80 -3.67 -1.55
CA GLN A 40 -17.17 -4.97 -1.73
C GLN A 40 -16.26 -5.35 -0.54
N THR A 41 -16.28 -4.58 0.55
CA THR A 41 -15.54 -4.94 1.76
C THR A 41 -16.09 -6.25 2.32
N ARG A 42 -15.18 -7.17 2.62
CA ARG A 42 -15.48 -8.44 3.28
C ARG A 42 -14.58 -8.56 4.49
N LYS A 43 -15.19 -8.93 5.61
CA LYS A 43 -14.52 -9.22 6.88
C LYS A 43 -14.50 -10.73 7.09
N GLY A 44 -13.37 -11.24 7.56
CA GLY A 44 -13.25 -12.62 8.03
C GLY A 44 -12.53 -12.69 9.37
N PHE A 45 -12.37 -13.93 9.86
CA PHE A 45 -11.73 -14.21 11.14
C PHE A 45 -10.54 -15.14 10.93
N MET A 46 -9.39 -14.74 11.44
CA MET A 46 -8.22 -15.59 11.57
C MET A 46 -8.21 -16.17 12.97
N ASP A 47 -8.24 -17.49 13.07
CA ASP A 47 -8.14 -18.23 14.32
C ASP A 47 -7.12 -19.36 14.13
N GLY A 48 -5.94 -19.20 14.71
CA GLY A 48 -4.88 -20.19 14.59
C GLY A 48 -3.80 -19.98 15.63
N ASN A 49 -3.14 -21.07 16.02
CA ASN A 49 -2.01 -21.06 16.95
C ASN A 49 -2.27 -20.21 18.20
N LEU A 50 -3.40 -20.36 18.90
CA LEU A 50 -3.80 -19.55 20.08
C LEU A 50 -3.94 -18.03 19.86
N ALA A 51 -3.84 -17.52 18.64
CA ALA A 51 -4.16 -16.15 18.28
C ALA A 51 -5.53 -16.07 17.58
N ALA A 52 -6.29 -15.01 17.84
CA ALA A 52 -7.53 -14.75 17.11
C ALA A 52 -7.62 -13.27 16.72
N THR A 53 -7.94 -12.99 15.46
CA THR A 53 -8.11 -11.61 14.99
C THR A 53 -9.08 -11.48 13.82
N VAL A 54 -9.63 -10.30 13.62
CA VAL A 54 -10.33 -9.94 12.37
C VAL A 54 -9.35 -9.63 11.24
N TYR A 55 -9.79 -9.83 10.00
CA TYR A 55 -9.11 -9.34 8.80
C TYR A 55 -10.11 -8.83 7.77
N TYR A 56 -9.65 -7.94 6.91
CA TYR A 56 -10.41 -7.41 5.80
C TYR A 56 -9.77 -7.77 4.45
N ASN A 57 -10.60 -7.93 3.41
CA ASN A 57 -10.14 -8.30 2.07
C ASN A 57 -9.25 -7.26 1.38
N PHE A 58 -9.17 -6.04 1.92
CA PHE A 58 -8.23 -5.01 1.45
C PHE A 58 -6.86 -5.08 2.15
N GLY A 59 -6.63 -6.10 3.00
CA GLY A 59 -5.31 -6.42 3.55
C GLY A 59 -5.03 -5.89 4.96
N GLU A 60 -6.03 -5.29 5.62
CA GLU A 60 -5.94 -4.91 7.03
C GLU A 60 -6.23 -6.11 7.94
N ILE A 61 -5.48 -6.20 9.02
CA ILE A 61 -5.59 -7.19 10.10
C ILE A 61 -5.74 -6.42 11.41
N ALA A 62 -6.62 -6.93 12.30
CA ALA A 62 -7.01 -6.26 13.53
C ALA A 62 -7.78 -4.94 13.28
N ASP A 63 -8.54 -4.49 14.26
CA ASP A 63 -9.40 -3.30 14.21
C ASP A 63 -9.94 -3.08 15.63
N TRP A 64 -9.18 -2.35 16.46
CA TRP A 64 -9.56 -2.23 17.86
C TRP A 64 -10.79 -1.33 18.03
N GLU A 65 -10.93 -0.32 17.16
CA GLU A 65 -12.04 0.62 17.21
C GLU A 65 -13.40 -0.07 16.96
N ASN A 66 -13.50 -0.95 15.96
CA ASN A 66 -14.76 -1.60 15.60
C ASN A 66 -14.88 -3.04 16.12
N GLU A 67 -13.77 -3.73 16.39
CA GLU A 67 -13.71 -5.13 16.82
C GLU A 67 -12.81 -5.32 18.07
N PRO A 68 -13.02 -4.55 19.16
CA PRO A 68 -12.13 -4.51 20.33
C PRO A 68 -12.00 -5.85 21.08
N SER A 69 -12.93 -6.78 20.89
CA SER A 69 -12.85 -8.13 21.51
C SER A 69 -12.07 -9.14 20.68
N ARG A 70 -11.65 -8.76 19.47
CA ARG A 70 -11.09 -9.65 18.43
C ARG A 70 -9.97 -8.97 17.65
N SER A 71 -9.28 -8.02 18.27
CA SER A 71 -8.20 -7.26 17.65
C SER A 71 -6.84 -7.78 18.14
N GLY A 72 -6.35 -8.86 17.51
CA GLY A 72 -5.12 -9.54 17.90
C GLY A 72 -5.17 -10.13 19.32
N VAL A 73 -6.14 -11.00 19.60
CA VAL A 73 -6.32 -11.63 20.91
C VAL A 73 -5.27 -12.71 21.17
N TRP A 74 -4.62 -12.65 22.33
CA TRP A 74 -3.70 -13.68 22.81
C TRP A 74 -3.63 -13.81 24.36
N PRO A 75 -3.69 -15.01 24.94
CA PRO A 75 -4.13 -16.25 24.33
C PRO A 75 -5.60 -16.17 23.90
N LYS A 76 -5.96 -16.89 22.85
CA LYS A 76 -7.35 -16.96 22.36
C LYS A 76 -8.31 -17.31 23.49
N GLY A 77 -9.41 -16.56 23.59
CA GLY A 77 -10.43 -16.73 24.64
C GLY A 77 -10.22 -15.86 25.88
N THR A 78 -9.10 -15.13 25.99
CA THR A 78 -8.82 -14.25 27.15
C THR A 78 -9.36 -12.83 26.99
N ASN A 79 -9.86 -12.45 25.81
CA ASN A 79 -10.26 -11.09 25.47
C ASN A 79 -9.14 -10.04 25.66
N HIS A 80 -7.89 -10.46 25.86
CA HIS A 80 -6.74 -9.57 25.91
C HIS A 80 -6.32 -9.23 24.49
N THR A 81 -6.42 -7.97 24.09
CA THR A 81 -6.06 -7.48 22.76
C THR A 81 -4.76 -6.69 22.78
N TYR A 82 -3.95 -6.85 21.74
CA TYR A 82 -2.61 -6.25 21.67
C TYR A 82 -2.34 -5.49 20.37
N VAL A 83 -3.27 -5.52 19.42
CA VAL A 83 -3.05 -5.00 18.07
C VAL A 83 -4.25 -4.14 17.69
N ASP A 84 -4.00 -2.99 17.08
CA ASP A 84 -4.99 -2.20 16.33
C ASP A 84 -4.81 -2.42 14.82
N GLY A 85 -5.58 -1.76 13.95
CA GLY A 85 -5.52 -1.92 12.50
C GLY A 85 -4.11 -1.83 11.93
N VAL A 86 -3.64 -2.93 11.34
CA VAL A 86 -2.35 -3.02 10.62
C VAL A 86 -2.60 -3.52 9.20
N ALA A 87 -2.11 -2.79 8.21
CA ALA A 87 -2.16 -3.18 6.80
C ALA A 87 -0.76 -3.44 6.24
N ILE A 88 -0.63 -4.47 5.40
CA ILE A 88 0.64 -4.81 4.74
C ILE A 88 0.83 -3.88 3.52
N ILE A 89 1.99 -3.21 3.47
CA ILE A 89 2.45 -2.53 2.25
C ILE A 89 3.34 -3.51 1.50
N VAL A 90 2.90 -3.95 0.32
CA VAL A 90 3.73 -4.80 -0.55
C VAL A 90 4.57 -3.91 -1.46
N GLN A 91 5.89 -3.99 -1.30
CA GLN A 91 6.86 -3.43 -2.24
C GLN A 91 7.51 -4.59 -3.00
N ALA A 92 7.52 -4.52 -4.34
CA ALA A 92 8.25 -5.48 -5.16
C ALA A 92 9.77 -5.20 -5.07
N GLU A 93 10.58 -6.27 -5.09
CA GLU A 93 12.04 -6.21 -5.23
C GLU A 93 12.44 -5.93 -6.68
#